data_AF-A0AA88M2N8-F1
#
_entry.id   AF-A0AA88M2N8-F1
#
_cell.length_a   1.000
_cell.length_b   1.000
_cell.length_c   1.000
_cell.angle_alpha   90.00
_cell.angle_beta   90.00
_cell.angle_gamma   90.00
#
_symmetry.space_group_name_H-M   'P 1'
#
loop_
_entity.id
_entity.type
_entity.pdbx_description
1 polymer ?
#
loop_
_entity_poly.entity_id
_entity_poly.type
_entity_poly.pdbx_seq_one_letter_code
_entity_poly.pdbx_strand_id
1 'polypeptide(L)'
;MLPPVKKDQIITQLPKCFSPDAALHTKDGFHPQVKAVCQVQRTDTLSFNVAKVIVVGDVAVGKTCLVSRFCKGGFEKNYKATIGVDFEMERFEVLGVPFSLQLWDTAGQERFKCIASTYYRGAQAIIVVFDLSSVNSLAHARQWLEDAMKENDPSSVLLFLVGTKKDLSSPDQLAHIEKEAIKLSEEIRAEYWAVSAKSGDGIKDFFLRVASLTFEANVLSELEKSGSRQVTDIIKITDRTEAGRRPRKRNSSCC
;
A
#
# COMPACT_ATOMS: atom_id res chain seq x y z
N MET A 1 26.53 9.42 -1.45
CA MET A 1 25.95 8.21 -2.06
C MET A 1 24.97 7.61 -1.08
N LEU A 2 23.78 7.21 -1.53
CA LEU A 2 22.83 6.52 -0.67
C LEU A 2 23.33 5.09 -0.38
N PRO A 3 23.13 4.55 0.83
CA PRO A 3 23.54 3.18 1.14
C PRO A 3 22.83 2.18 0.21
N PRO A 4 23.52 1.10 -0.18
CA PRO A 4 22.95 0.07 -1.05
C PRO A 4 21.74 -0.61 -0.40
N VAL A 5 20.80 -1.07 -1.22
CA VAL A 5 19.64 -1.86 -0.76
C VAL A 5 20.14 -3.11 -0.05
N LYS A 6 19.53 -3.46 1.09
CA LYS A 6 19.92 -4.67 1.84
C LYS A 6 19.57 -5.89 0.97
N LYS A 7 20.43 -6.93 0.97
CA LYS A 7 20.24 -8.13 0.12
C LYS A 7 18.87 -8.79 0.33
N ASP A 8 18.32 -8.67 1.52
CA ASP A 8 17.07 -9.26 1.94
C ASP A 8 15.83 -8.42 1.61
N GLN A 9 16.02 -7.31 0.90
CA GLN A 9 14.99 -6.41 0.34
C GLN A 9 14.97 -6.44 -1.19
N ILE A 10 15.67 -7.41 -1.78
CA ILE A 10 15.62 -7.72 -3.21
C ILE A 10 14.49 -8.73 -3.45
N ILE A 11 13.52 -8.34 -4.27
CA ILE A 11 12.29 -9.09 -4.54
C ILE A 11 12.26 -9.47 -6.02
N THR A 12 12.48 -10.76 -6.30
CA THR A 12 12.43 -11.30 -7.67
C THR A 12 11.15 -12.11 -7.94
N GLN A 13 10.45 -12.50 -6.88
CA GLN A 13 9.18 -13.23 -6.93
C GLN A 13 8.20 -12.60 -5.94
N LEU A 14 6.90 -12.70 -6.25
CA LEU A 14 5.87 -12.14 -5.38
C LEU A 14 5.83 -12.93 -4.07
N PRO A 15 6.03 -12.30 -2.89
CA PRO A 15 5.93 -12.98 -1.61
C PRO A 15 4.54 -13.59 -1.41
N LYS A 16 4.47 -14.76 -0.78
CA LYS A 16 3.20 -15.43 -0.48
C LYS A 16 2.38 -14.58 0.49
N CYS A 17 1.06 -14.70 0.38
CA CYS A 17 0.15 -14.19 1.41
C CYS A 17 0.25 -15.02 2.70
N PHE A 18 -0.20 -14.45 3.82
CA PHE A 18 -0.19 -15.12 5.12
C PHE A 18 -1.10 -16.35 5.17
N SER A 19 -2.32 -16.23 4.64
CA SER A 19 -3.27 -17.33 4.46
C SER A 19 -4.03 -17.13 3.15
N PRO A 20 -4.18 -18.16 2.29
CA PRO A 20 -4.97 -18.06 1.06
C PRO A 20 -6.42 -17.62 1.30
N ASP A 21 -7.01 -18.06 2.41
CA ASP A 21 -8.40 -17.75 2.79
C ASP A 21 -8.58 -16.28 3.19
N ALA A 22 -7.48 -15.58 3.50
CA ALA A 22 -7.49 -14.19 3.97
C ALA A 22 -6.70 -13.25 3.07
N ALA A 23 -6.51 -13.63 1.80
CA ALA A 23 -5.75 -12.89 0.82
C ALA A 23 -6.61 -12.48 -0.39
N LEU A 24 -6.59 -11.19 -0.72
CA LEU A 24 -7.25 -10.67 -1.92
C LEU A 24 -6.44 -10.95 -3.18
N HIS A 25 -5.11 -11.03 -3.03
CA HIS A 25 -4.18 -11.25 -4.12
C HIS A 25 -3.59 -12.66 -4.04
N THR A 26 -4.32 -13.66 -4.55
CA THR A 26 -3.92 -15.07 -4.49
C THR A 26 -2.97 -15.52 -5.61
N LYS A 27 -2.56 -14.61 -6.50
CA LYS A 27 -1.66 -14.93 -7.61
C LYS A 27 -0.26 -15.30 -7.10
N ASP A 28 0.36 -16.30 -7.73
CA ASP A 28 1.70 -16.79 -7.39
C ASP A 28 2.86 -15.95 -7.98
N GLY A 29 2.56 -14.82 -8.64
CA GLY A 29 3.59 -13.99 -9.25
C GLY A 29 3.09 -12.65 -9.77
N PHE A 30 4.04 -11.76 -10.04
CA PHE A 30 3.77 -10.45 -10.64
C PHE A 30 3.08 -10.57 -12.00
N HIS A 31 2.24 -9.58 -12.30
CA HIS A 31 1.51 -9.41 -13.53
C HIS A 31 2.46 -9.46 -14.75
N PRO A 32 2.11 -10.17 -15.84
CA PRO A 32 3.01 -10.33 -16.99
C PRO A 32 3.47 -8.99 -17.60
N GLN A 33 2.59 -7.99 -17.66
CA GLN A 33 2.94 -6.66 -18.17
C GLN A 33 3.95 -5.95 -17.25
N VAL A 34 3.84 -6.10 -15.93
CA VAL A 34 4.79 -5.51 -14.97
C VAL A 34 6.16 -6.12 -15.18
N LYS A 35 6.25 -7.45 -15.32
CA LYS A 35 7.51 -8.14 -15.63
C LYS A 35 8.13 -7.65 -16.94
N ALA A 36 7.33 -7.54 -18.00
CA ALA A 36 7.81 -7.09 -19.31
C ALA A 36 8.37 -5.66 -19.25
N VAL A 37 7.69 -4.77 -18.53
CA VAL A 37 8.10 -3.36 -18.36
C VAL A 37 9.42 -3.26 -17.60
N CYS A 38 9.56 -4.00 -16.50
CA CYS A 38 10.78 -4.01 -15.69
C CYS A 38 12.00 -4.58 -16.45
N GLN A 39 11.78 -5.46 -17.43
CA GLN A 39 12.85 -6.02 -18.27
C GLN A 39 13.35 -5.04 -19.35
N VAL A 40 12.49 -4.13 -19.82
CA VAL A 40 12.75 -3.27 -20.99
C VAL A 40 13.21 -1.86 -20.59
N GLN A 41 12.71 -1.31 -19.48
CA GLN A 41 12.97 0.07 -19.11
C GLN A 41 14.27 0.22 -18.29
N ARG A 42 15.16 1.11 -18.75
CA ARG A 42 16.23 1.66 -17.91
C ARG A 42 15.57 2.53 -16.83
N THR A 43 15.94 2.27 -15.58
CA THR A 43 15.38 2.73 -14.30
C THR A 43 15.17 4.23 -14.11
N ASP A 44 15.69 5.08 -14.99
CA ASP A 44 15.95 6.48 -14.67
C ASP A 44 14.77 7.43 -15.00
N THR A 45 13.66 6.92 -15.55
CA THR A 45 12.53 7.75 -16.02
C THR A 45 11.17 7.39 -15.40
N LEU A 46 11.13 6.54 -14.38
CA LEU A 46 9.90 5.95 -13.86
C LEU A 46 9.39 6.68 -12.61
N SER A 47 8.19 7.24 -12.70
CA SER A 47 7.46 7.99 -11.66
C SER A 47 6.93 7.15 -10.49
N PHE A 48 7.10 5.82 -10.53
CA PHE A 48 6.50 4.87 -9.58
C PHE A 48 7.45 4.29 -8.53
N ASN A 49 8.60 4.93 -8.31
CA ASN A 49 9.65 4.43 -7.41
C ASN A 49 9.34 4.55 -5.90
N VAL A 50 8.20 5.14 -5.53
CA VAL A 50 7.80 5.35 -4.14
C VAL A 50 6.34 4.97 -3.93
N ALA A 51 6.04 4.32 -2.81
CA ALA A 51 4.68 4.20 -2.29
C ALA A 51 4.55 4.73 -0.87
N LYS A 52 3.51 5.53 -0.64
CA LYS A 52 3.09 6.01 0.67
C LYS A 52 2.22 4.98 1.36
N VAL A 53 2.62 4.60 2.57
CA VAL A 53 1.94 3.63 3.42
C VAL A 53 1.66 4.29 4.76
N ILE A 54 0.40 4.28 5.19
CA ILE A 54 0.01 4.80 6.51
C ILE A 54 -0.31 3.65 7.46
N VAL A 55 0.09 3.78 8.72
CA VAL A 55 -0.15 2.77 9.76
C VAL A 55 -1.07 3.37 10.81
N VAL A 56 -2.25 2.78 10.98
CA VAL A 56 -3.34 3.28 11.85
C VAL A 56 -3.83 2.19 12.80
N GLY A 57 -4.53 2.57 13.87
CA GLY A 57 -4.99 1.65 14.91
C GLY A 57 -4.85 2.23 16.32
N ASP A 58 -5.38 1.55 17.32
CA ASP A 58 -5.44 2.03 18.71
C ASP A 58 -4.06 2.34 19.32
N VAL A 59 -4.06 3.08 20.43
CA VAL A 59 -2.87 3.29 21.26
C VAL A 59 -2.32 1.93 21.73
N ALA A 60 -0.99 1.78 21.75
CA ALA A 60 -0.27 0.64 22.32
C ALA A 60 -0.53 -0.73 21.64
N VAL A 61 -1.22 -0.79 20.50
CA VAL A 61 -1.35 -2.04 19.73
C VAL A 61 -0.02 -2.51 19.16
N GLY A 62 0.89 -1.59 18.80
CA GLY A 62 2.24 -1.94 18.36
C GLY A 62 2.67 -1.36 17.01
N LYS A 63 1.98 -0.34 16.48
CA LYS A 63 2.30 0.33 15.20
C LYS A 63 3.78 0.76 15.09
N THR A 64 4.26 1.53 16.05
CA THR A 64 5.66 1.98 16.11
C THR A 64 6.63 0.81 16.22
N CYS A 65 6.29 -0.22 16.99
CA CYS A 65 7.13 -1.42 17.11
C CYS A 65 7.17 -2.20 15.79
N LEU A 66 6.05 -2.30 15.07
CA LEU A 66 5.95 -2.95 13.76
C LEU A 66 6.87 -2.26 12.74
N VAL A 67 6.75 -0.93 12.61
CA VAL A 67 7.56 -0.13 11.68
C VAL A 67 9.04 -0.16 12.08
N SER A 68 9.34 0.13 13.35
CA SER A 68 10.73 0.16 13.86
C SER A 68 11.41 -1.20 13.75
N ARG A 69 10.70 -2.31 14.04
CA ARG A 69 11.26 -3.66 13.91
C ARG A 69 11.69 -3.95 12.48
N PHE A 70 10.91 -3.53 11.49
CA PHE A 70 11.25 -3.71 10.10
C PHE A 70 12.43 -2.82 9.65
N CYS A 71 12.36 -1.51 9.90
CA CYS A 71 13.35 -0.55 9.41
C CYS A 71 14.69 -0.64 10.15
N LYS A 72 14.64 -0.76 11.48
CA LYS A 72 15.79 -0.63 12.38
C LYS A 72 16.27 -1.97 12.95
N GLY A 73 15.49 -3.05 12.78
CA GLY A 73 15.79 -4.38 13.33
C GLY A 73 15.62 -4.49 14.86
N GLY A 74 15.50 -3.37 15.57
CA GLY A 74 15.36 -3.31 17.02
C GLY A 74 13.94 -3.57 17.52
N PHE A 75 13.83 -4.03 18.77
CA PHE A 75 12.59 -4.04 19.53
C PHE A 75 12.84 -3.34 20.87
N GLU A 76 12.18 -2.20 21.09
CA GLU A 76 12.22 -1.50 22.38
C GLU A 76 11.02 -1.92 23.23
N LYS A 77 11.28 -2.51 24.40
CA LYS A 77 10.21 -2.95 25.32
C LYS A 77 9.54 -1.77 26.05
N ASN A 78 10.26 -0.66 26.21
CA ASN A 78 9.75 0.51 26.93
C ASN A 78 8.78 1.27 26.04
N TYR A 79 7.50 1.22 26.39
CA TYR A 79 6.46 1.96 25.68
C TYR A 79 6.76 3.47 25.74
N LYS A 80 6.82 4.09 24.56
CA LYS A 80 6.81 5.53 24.38
C LYS A 80 5.64 5.85 23.45
N ALA A 81 4.74 6.72 23.88
CA ALA A 81 3.63 7.15 23.04
C ALA A 81 4.16 7.97 21.86
N THR A 82 3.76 7.62 20.64
CA THR A 82 4.01 8.44 19.46
C THR A 82 3.26 9.76 19.60
N ILE A 83 3.99 10.87 19.47
CA ILE A 83 3.42 12.22 19.50
C ILE A 83 3.29 12.67 18.05
N GLY A 84 2.05 12.80 17.56
CA GLY A 84 1.80 13.19 16.17
C GLY A 84 2.03 12.04 15.19
N VAL A 85 3.01 12.17 14.29
CA VAL A 85 3.28 11.23 13.21
C VAL A 85 4.80 11.11 13.00
N ASP A 86 5.29 9.88 12.96
CA ASP A 86 6.68 9.55 12.62
C ASP A 86 6.77 9.04 11.18
N PHE A 87 7.94 9.24 10.57
CA PHE A 87 8.20 8.90 9.18
C PHE A 87 9.46 8.05 9.05
N GLU A 88 9.36 6.93 8.35
CA GLU A 88 10.49 6.08 7.97
C GLU A 88 10.44 5.81 6.46
N MET A 89 11.62 5.78 5.81
CA MET A 89 11.73 5.41 4.40
C MET A 89 12.57 4.14 4.27
N GLU A 90 11.96 3.06 3.77
CA GLU A 90 12.68 1.80 3.50
C GLU A 90 12.82 1.58 1.99
N ARG A 91 14.00 1.16 1.55
CA ARG A 91 14.30 0.90 0.13
C ARG A 91 14.22 -0.58 -0.19
N PHE A 92 13.78 -0.86 -1.40
CA PHE A 92 13.64 -2.19 -1.96
C PHE A 92 14.19 -2.19 -3.38
N GLU A 93 14.45 -3.39 -3.90
CA GLU A 93 14.64 -3.61 -5.33
C GLU A 93 13.61 -4.66 -5.76
N VAL A 94 12.64 -4.27 -6.58
CA VAL A 94 11.57 -5.15 -7.04
C VAL A 94 11.76 -5.40 -8.52
N LEU A 95 11.98 -6.66 -8.92
CA LEU A 95 12.27 -7.06 -10.30
C LEU A 95 13.45 -6.28 -10.91
N GLY A 96 14.48 -5.97 -10.10
CA GLY A 96 15.64 -5.19 -10.53
C GLY A 96 15.40 -3.66 -10.57
N VAL A 97 14.22 -3.20 -10.19
CA VAL A 97 13.85 -1.78 -10.18
C VAL A 97 13.91 -1.23 -8.75
N PRO A 98 14.65 -0.13 -8.49
CA PRO A 98 14.65 0.53 -7.20
C PRO A 98 13.24 1.03 -6.81
N PHE A 99 12.81 0.69 -5.61
CA PHE A 99 11.51 1.07 -5.06
C PHE A 99 11.66 1.48 -3.59
N SER A 100 10.74 2.26 -3.05
CA SER A 100 10.79 2.71 -1.67
C SER A 100 9.41 2.81 -1.05
N LEU A 101 9.29 2.36 0.19
CA LEU A 101 8.10 2.61 1.00
C LEU A 101 8.35 3.82 1.89
N GLN A 102 7.38 4.73 1.92
CA GLN A 102 7.27 5.81 2.90
C GLN A 102 6.28 5.35 3.97
N LEU A 103 6.78 4.94 5.13
CA LEU A 103 6.00 4.45 6.25
C LEU A 103 5.67 5.60 7.19
N TRP A 104 4.38 5.93 7.29
CA TRP A 104 3.87 6.97 8.17
C TRP A 104 3.23 6.32 9.40
N ASP A 105 3.98 6.27 10.51
CA ASP A 105 3.50 5.76 11.79
C ASP A 105 2.71 6.85 12.52
N THR A 106 1.46 6.59 12.83
CA THR A 106 0.56 7.60 13.39
C THR A 106 0.32 7.36 14.87
N ALA A 107 0.13 8.45 15.64
CA ALA A 107 -0.34 8.34 17.01
C ALA A 107 -1.72 7.66 17.03
N GLY A 108 -1.84 6.58 17.80
CA GLY A 108 -3.12 5.86 17.94
C GLY A 108 -4.14 6.54 18.84
N GLN A 109 -3.85 7.76 19.30
CA GLN A 109 -4.72 8.46 20.24
C GLN A 109 -5.72 9.31 19.48
N GLU A 110 -6.99 9.12 19.80
CA GLU A 110 -8.14 9.82 19.24
C GLU A 110 -8.00 11.35 19.27
N ARG A 111 -7.36 11.90 20.31
CA ARG A 111 -7.09 13.34 20.46
C ARG A 111 -6.17 13.90 19.36
N PHE A 112 -5.41 13.06 18.67
CA PHE A 112 -4.53 13.45 17.57
C PHE A 112 -5.10 13.10 16.19
N LYS A 113 -6.33 12.55 16.09
CA LYS A 113 -6.95 12.19 14.81
C LYS A 113 -7.06 13.36 13.82
N CYS A 114 -7.40 14.56 14.30
CA CYS A 114 -7.45 15.77 13.45
C CYS A 114 -6.06 16.17 12.91
N ILE A 115 -4.98 15.86 13.64
CA ILE A 115 -3.62 16.11 13.17
C ILE A 115 -3.24 15.02 12.16
N ALA A 116 -3.62 13.77 12.42
CA ALA A 116 -3.32 12.62 11.57
C ALA A 116 -4.02 12.66 10.20
N SER A 117 -5.23 13.22 10.10
CA SER A 117 -6.00 13.25 8.83
C SER A 117 -5.24 13.89 7.67
N THR A 118 -4.49 14.97 7.92
CA THR A 118 -3.67 15.63 6.89
C THR A 118 -2.58 14.70 6.34
N TYR A 119 -2.09 13.77 7.16
CA TYR A 119 -1.08 12.79 6.77
C TYR A 119 -1.66 11.56 6.08
N TYR A 120 -2.97 11.32 6.15
CA TYR A 120 -3.60 10.16 5.50
C TYR A 120 -3.70 10.29 3.99
N ARG A 121 -3.83 11.52 3.48
CA ARG A 121 -4.10 11.78 2.06
C ARG A 121 -3.05 11.17 1.14
N GLY A 122 -3.52 10.51 0.08
CA GLY A 122 -2.68 9.95 -0.99
C GLY A 122 -1.89 8.71 -0.55
N ALA A 123 -2.41 7.96 0.42
CA ALA A 123 -1.87 6.64 0.74
C ALA A 123 -2.11 5.68 -0.43
N GLN A 124 -1.10 4.88 -0.77
CA GLN A 124 -1.22 3.75 -1.70
C GLN A 124 -1.48 2.44 -0.95
N ALA A 125 -1.14 2.39 0.34
CA ALA A 125 -1.57 1.32 1.23
C ALA A 125 -1.93 1.84 2.63
N ILE A 126 -2.89 1.18 3.26
CA ILE A 126 -3.30 1.42 4.65
C ILE A 126 -3.10 0.12 5.42
N ILE A 127 -2.33 0.20 6.51
CA ILE A 127 -2.11 -0.89 7.45
C ILE A 127 -2.90 -0.58 8.71
N VAL A 128 -3.97 -1.33 8.94
CA VAL A 128 -4.79 -1.23 10.15
C VAL A 128 -4.29 -2.26 11.16
N VAL A 129 -3.79 -1.79 12.29
CA VAL A 129 -3.11 -2.62 13.28
C VAL A 129 -4.00 -2.81 14.51
N PHE A 130 -4.09 -4.05 14.96
CA PHE A 130 -4.70 -4.42 16.24
C PHE A 130 -3.78 -5.35 17.03
N ASP A 131 -4.11 -5.58 18.29
CA ASP A 131 -3.37 -6.46 19.21
C ASP A 131 -4.11 -7.81 19.30
N LEU A 132 -3.41 -8.91 18.99
CA LEU A 132 -3.98 -10.27 19.02
C LEU A 132 -4.43 -10.70 20.42
N SER A 133 -3.98 -10.02 21.47
CA SER A 133 -4.44 -10.26 22.84
C SER A 133 -5.65 -9.39 23.25
N SER A 134 -6.15 -8.51 22.37
CA SER A 134 -7.22 -7.55 22.67
C SER A 134 -8.33 -7.54 21.61
N VAL A 135 -9.44 -8.20 21.93
CA VAL A 135 -10.66 -8.22 21.09
C VAL A 135 -11.19 -6.81 20.81
N ASN A 136 -11.12 -5.90 21.80
CA ASN A 136 -11.58 -4.53 21.63
C ASN A 136 -10.78 -3.79 20.55
N SER A 137 -9.46 -4.03 20.46
CA SER A 137 -8.63 -3.39 19.43
C SER A 137 -9.00 -3.86 18.01
N LEU A 138 -9.44 -5.11 17.86
CA LEU A 138 -9.97 -5.63 16.60
C LEU A 138 -11.31 -4.97 16.26
N ALA A 139 -12.21 -4.82 17.23
CA ALA A 139 -13.50 -4.17 17.03
C ALA A 139 -13.36 -2.70 16.56
N HIS A 140 -12.35 -1.98 17.04
CA HIS A 140 -12.07 -0.61 16.62
C HIS A 140 -11.38 -0.49 15.25
N ALA A 141 -10.81 -1.58 14.71
CA ALA A 141 -10.06 -1.57 13.45
C ALA A 141 -10.90 -1.03 12.28
N ARG A 142 -12.20 -1.38 12.24
CA ARG A 142 -13.15 -0.86 11.24
C ARG A 142 -13.23 0.67 11.27
N GLN A 143 -13.38 1.25 12.45
CA GLN A 143 -13.49 2.71 12.59
C GLN A 143 -12.20 3.41 12.15
N TRP A 144 -11.03 2.84 12.47
CA TRP A 144 -9.74 3.37 12.02
C TRP A 144 -9.60 3.35 10.50
N LEU A 145 -10.04 2.28 9.86
CA LEU A 145 -10.06 2.19 8.40
C LEU A 145 -10.99 3.24 7.81
N GLU A 146 -12.22 3.35 8.30
CA GLU A 146 -13.19 4.34 7.81
C GLU A 146 -12.66 5.77 7.93
N ASP A 147 -12.02 6.11 9.05
CA ASP A 147 -11.40 7.41 9.25
C ASP A 147 -10.25 7.67 8.26
N ALA A 148 -9.41 6.67 8.01
CA ALA A 148 -8.32 6.77 7.05
C ALA A 148 -8.81 6.87 5.59
N MET A 149 -9.90 6.17 5.27
CA MET A 149 -10.50 6.15 3.93
C MET A 149 -11.21 7.45 3.56
N LYS A 150 -11.62 8.28 4.52
CA LYS A 150 -12.20 9.61 4.24
C LYS A 150 -11.26 10.52 3.42
N GLU A 151 -9.95 10.27 3.51
CA GLU A 151 -8.91 11.08 2.86
C GLU A 151 -8.29 10.40 1.62
N ASN A 152 -8.80 9.24 1.21
CA ASN A 152 -8.20 8.40 0.17
C ASN A 152 -9.24 7.84 -0.81
N ASP A 153 -8.82 7.54 -2.04
CA ASP A 153 -9.68 6.93 -3.07
C ASP A 153 -9.74 5.39 -2.87
N PRO A 154 -10.92 4.83 -2.53
CA PRO A 154 -11.09 3.39 -2.30
C PRO A 154 -10.68 2.48 -3.46
N SER A 155 -10.66 2.98 -4.69
CA SER A 155 -10.27 2.21 -5.86
C SER A 155 -8.76 2.05 -6.04
N SER A 156 -7.97 2.82 -5.30
CA SER A 156 -6.52 2.97 -5.51
C SER A 156 -5.66 2.51 -4.33
N VAL A 157 -6.28 2.15 -3.21
CA VAL A 157 -5.59 1.89 -1.94
C VAL A 157 -5.61 0.40 -1.62
N LEU A 158 -4.44 -0.16 -1.34
CA LEU A 158 -4.32 -1.53 -0.82
C LEU A 158 -4.55 -1.55 0.70
N LEU A 159 -5.36 -2.48 1.17
CA LEU A 159 -5.72 -2.57 2.59
C LEU A 159 -5.11 -3.81 3.23
N PHE A 160 -4.55 -3.63 4.42
CA PHE A 160 -3.99 -4.71 5.24
C PHE A 160 -4.52 -4.62 6.66
N LEU A 161 -4.96 -5.76 7.20
CA LEU A 161 -5.33 -5.90 8.61
C LEU A 161 -4.25 -6.72 9.32
N VAL A 162 -3.58 -6.12 10.32
CA VAL A 162 -2.40 -6.72 10.95
C VAL A 162 -2.62 -6.93 12.44
N GLY A 163 -2.69 -8.20 12.84
CA GLY A 163 -2.66 -8.62 14.22
C GLY A 163 -1.23 -8.67 14.74
N THR A 164 -0.92 -7.86 15.73
CA THR A 164 0.41 -7.79 16.35
C THR A 164 0.46 -8.50 17.69
N LYS A 165 1.67 -8.61 18.27
CA LYS A 165 1.93 -9.28 19.56
C LYS A 165 1.52 -10.76 19.57
N LYS A 166 1.67 -11.44 18.43
CA LYS A 166 1.42 -12.88 18.29
C LYS A 166 2.13 -13.73 19.35
N ASP A 167 3.26 -13.25 19.87
CA ASP A 167 4.03 -13.91 20.94
C ASP A 167 3.36 -13.91 22.33
N LEU A 168 2.28 -13.15 22.53
CA LEU A 168 1.58 -13.05 23.82
C LEU A 168 0.38 -14.00 23.94
N SER A 169 -0.13 -14.52 22.81
CA SER A 169 -1.32 -15.36 22.79
C SER A 169 -0.96 -16.85 22.82
N SER A 170 -1.73 -17.65 23.55
CA SER A 170 -1.65 -19.12 23.42
C SER A 170 -2.16 -19.56 22.05
N PRO A 171 -1.83 -20.78 21.57
CA PRO A 171 -2.35 -21.29 20.30
C PRO A 171 -3.89 -21.24 20.20
N ASP A 172 -4.59 -21.57 21.28
CA ASP A 172 -6.06 -21.55 21.31
C ASP A 172 -6.63 -20.13 21.25
N GLN A 173 -6.02 -19.19 21.98
CA GLN A 173 -6.41 -17.78 21.93
C GLN A 173 -6.15 -17.19 20.54
N LEU A 174 -5.02 -17.54 19.94
CA LEU A 174 -4.65 -17.12 18.59
C LEU A 174 -5.67 -17.63 17.56
N ALA A 175 -5.98 -18.93 17.59
CA ALA A 175 -6.96 -19.52 16.67
C ALA A 175 -8.35 -18.84 16.77
N HIS A 176 -8.78 -18.46 17.99
CA HIS A 176 -10.04 -17.78 18.19
C HIS A 176 -10.05 -16.36 17.61
N ILE A 177 -9.04 -15.53 17.93
CA ILE A 177 -8.98 -14.15 17.44
C ILE A 177 -8.72 -14.08 15.93
N GLU A 178 -7.93 -15.01 15.37
CA GLU A 178 -7.65 -15.07 13.94
C GLU A 178 -8.92 -15.35 13.13
N LYS A 179 -9.82 -16.18 13.62
CA LYS A 179 -11.10 -16.43 12.96
C LYS A 179 -11.93 -15.15 12.79
N GLU A 180 -12.03 -14.36 13.85
CA GLU A 180 -12.76 -13.08 13.82
C GLU A 180 -12.01 -12.04 12.96
N ALA A 181 -10.68 -12.04 13.00
CA ALA A 181 -9.87 -11.14 12.19
C ALA A 181 -9.97 -11.44 10.69
N ILE A 182 -9.98 -12.72 10.31
CA ILE A 182 -10.18 -13.16 8.92
C ILE A 182 -11.56 -12.70 8.43
N LYS A 183 -12.62 -12.96 9.21
CA LYS A 183 -13.96 -12.50 8.88
C LYS A 183 -14.02 -10.97 8.68
N LEU A 184 -13.43 -10.21 9.59
CA LEU A 184 -13.37 -8.76 9.44
C LEU A 184 -12.57 -8.34 8.19
N SER A 185 -11.46 -9.03 7.90
CA SER A 185 -10.61 -8.76 6.74
C SER A 185 -11.36 -8.95 5.41
N GLU A 186 -12.20 -9.97 5.31
CA GLU A 186 -13.08 -10.19 4.16
C GLU A 186 -14.10 -9.06 4.01
N GLU A 187 -14.76 -8.67 5.12
CA GLU A 187 -15.77 -7.62 5.14
C GLU A 187 -15.20 -6.26 4.71
N ILE A 188 -13.97 -5.93 5.13
CA ILE A 188 -13.32 -4.66 4.79
C ILE A 188 -12.43 -4.74 3.54
N ARG A 189 -12.37 -5.91 2.89
CA ARG A 189 -11.46 -6.20 1.78
C ARG A 189 -10.02 -5.79 2.09
N ALA A 190 -9.48 -6.33 3.17
CA ALA A 190 -8.07 -6.22 3.53
C ALA A 190 -7.39 -7.59 3.54
N GLU A 191 -6.10 -7.64 3.21
CA GLU A 191 -5.28 -8.84 3.41
C GLU A 191 -4.88 -8.95 4.89
N TYR A 192 -5.15 -10.10 5.52
CA TYR A 192 -4.86 -10.34 6.94
C TYR A 192 -3.45 -10.88 7.19
N TRP A 193 -2.77 -10.40 8.24
CA TRP A 193 -1.47 -10.89 8.69
C TRP A 193 -1.38 -10.95 10.22
N ALA A 194 -0.76 -12.02 10.75
CA ALA A 194 -0.41 -12.12 12.17
C ALA A 194 1.12 -12.06 12.36
N VAL A 195 1.59 -11.12 13.18
CA VAL A 195 3.02 -10.84 13.34
C VAL A 195 3.43 -10.60 14.80
N SER A 196 4.73 -10.71 15.09
CA SER A 196 5.29 -10.26 16.36
C SER A 196 6.55 -9.42 16.13
N ALA A 197 6.49 -8.16 16.55
CA ALA A 197 7.65 -7.28 16.53
C ALA A 197 8.75 -7.74 17.52
N LYS A 198 8.37 -8.44 18.60
CA LYS A 198 9.30 -8.91 19.63
C LYS A 198 10.13 -10.10 19.15
N SER A 199 9.50 -11.12 18.56
CA SER A 199 10.23 -12.26 17.98
C SER A 199 10.76 -11.95 16.59
N GLY A 200 10.13 -11.03 15.86
CA GLY A 200 10.36 -10.78 14.43
C GLY A 200 9.50 -11.66 13.51
N ASP A 201 8.65 -12.54 14.08
CA ASP A 201 7.79 -13.44 13.30
C ASP A 201 6.86 -12.67 12.36
N GLY A 202 6.86 -13.05 11.08
CA GLY A 202 6.03 -12.48 10.01
C GLY A 202 6.36 -11.04 9.59
N ILE A 203 7.20 -10.29 10.32
CA ILE A 203 7.44 -8.85 10.06
C ILE A 203 8.02 -8.62 8.67
N LYS A 204 9.08 -9.36 8.34
CA LYS A 204 9.79 -9.18 7.08
C LYS A 204 8.91 -9.57 5.89
N ASP A 205 8.30 -10.75 5.96
CA ASP A 205 7.46 -11.27 4.87
C ASP A 205 6.27 -10.34 4.60
N PHE A 206 5.67 -9.79 5.67
CA PHE A 206 4.60 -8.80 5.57
C PHE A 206 5.04 -7.55 4.81
N PHE A 207 6.16 -6.92 5.18
CA PHE A 207 6.58 -5.70 4.49
C PHE A 207 7.10 -5.94 3.07
N LEU A 208 7.72 -7.10 2.79
CA LEU A 208 8.04 -7.50 1.42
C LEU A 208 6.78 -7.65 0.57
N ARG A 209 5.71 -8.21 1.15
CA ARG A 209 4.40 -8.32 0.50
C ARG A 209 3.81 -6.95 0.19
N VAL A 210 3.79 -6.03 1.17
CA VAL A 210 3.31 -4.65 0.98
C VAL A 210 4.11 -3.94 -0.13
N ALA A 211 5.44 -4.04 -0.11
CA ALA A 211 6.31 -3.46 -1.13
C ALA A 211 5.99 -4.00 -2.53
N SER A 212 5.79 -5.31 -2.64
CA SER A 212 5.52 -5.96 -3.92
C SER A 212 4.18 -5.56 -4.52
N LEU A 213 3.12 -5.57 -3.71
CA LEU A 213 1.77 -5.26 -4.18
C LEU A 213 1.62 -3.77 -4.53
N THR A 214 2.20 -2.87 -3.71
CA THR A 214 2.18 -1.43 -4.02
C THR A 214 3.02 -1.10 -5.25
N PHE A 215 4.19 -1.74 -5.43
CA PHE A 215 4.98 -1.62 -6.66
C PHE A 215 4.17 -2.04 -7.89
N GLU A 216 3.55 -3.23 -7.85
CA GLU A 216 2.73 -3.75 -8.93
C GLU A 216 1.56 -2.80 -9.28
N ALA A 217 0.82 -2.34 -8.27
CA ALA A 217 -0.28 -1.40 -8.45
C ALA A 217 0.18 -0.08 -9.09
N ASN A 218 1.32 0.46 -8.65
CA ASN A 218 1.86 1.69 -9.21
C ASN A 218 2.28 1.51 -10.68
N VAL A 219 2.95 0.42 -11.02
CA VAL A 219 3.35 0.13 -12.41
C VAL A 219 2.12 0.04 -13.30
N LEU A 220 1.10 -0.71 -12.88
CA LEU A 220 -0.14 -0.86 -13.64
C LEU A 220 -0.85 0.49 -13.84
N SER A 221 -0.95 1.30 -12.79
CA SER A 221 -1.54 2.65 -12.87
C SER A 221 -0.80 3.55 -13.86
N GLU A 222 0.53 3.51 -13.89
CA GLU A 222 1.33 4.30 -14.83
C GLU A 222 1.21 3.81 -16.28
N LEU A 223 1.03 2.50 -16.49
CA LEU A 223 0.75 1.94 -17.83
C LEU A 223 -0.60 2.41 -18.36
N GLU A 224 -1.64 2.41 -17.52
CA GLU A 224 -2.97 2.91 -17.88
C GLU A 224 -2.95 4.41 -18.23
N LYS A 225 -2.22 5.22 -17.45
CA LYS A 225 -2.03 6.65 -17.73
C LYS A 225 -1.25 6.89 -19.02
N SER A 226 -0.26 6.05 -19.33
CA SER A 226 0.56 6.18 -20.53
C SER A 226 -0.21 5.75 -21.79
N GLY A 227 -1.01 4.68 -21.70
CA GLY A 227 -1.89 4.24 -22.79
C GLY A 227 -3.00 5.25 -23.09
N SER A 228 -3.60 5.84 -22.05
CA SER A 228 -4.62 6.89 -22.23
C SER A 228 -4.04 8.18 -22.84
N ARG A 229 -2.80 8.58 -22.50
CA ARG A 229 -2.11 9.71 -23.16
C ARG A 229 -1.95 9.47 -24.67
N GLN A 230 -1.48 8.29 -25.08
CA GLN A 230 -1.35 7.95 -26.51
C GLN A 230 -2.70 7.99 -27.24
N VAL A 231 -3.79 7.50 -26.62
CA VAL A 231 -5.13 7.56 -27.21
C VAL A 231 -5.65 8.99 -27.32
N THR A 232 -5.43 9.84 -26.31
CA THR A 232 -5.85 11.27 -26.37
C THR A 232 -5.09 12.06 -27.43
N ASP A 233 -3.83 11.72 -27.69
CA ASP A 233 -3.04 12.37 -28.75
C ASP A 233 -3.52 11.92 -30.14
N ILE A 234 -3.93 10.65 -30.31
CA ILE A 234 -4.56 10.17 -31.54
C ILE A 234 -5.89 10.88 -31.79
N ILE A 235 -6.75 11.04 -30.77
CA ILE A 235 -8.05 11.70 -30.90
C ILE A 235 -7.88 13.18 -31.31
N LYS A 236 -6.90 13.89 -30.74
CA LYS A 236 -6.57 15.27 -31.12
C LYS A 236 -6.01 15.39 -32.54
N ILE A 237 -5.35 14.36 -33.06
CA ILE A 237 -4.87 14.32 -34.44
C ILE A 237 -6.04 14.11 -35.40
N THR A 238 -6.98 13.21 -35.08
CA THR A 238 -8.17 12.98 -35.92
C THR A 238 -9.10 14.19 -35.99
N ASP A 239 -9.27 14.94 -34.90
CA ASP A 239 -10.07 16.18 -34.88
C ASP A 239 -9.45 17.31 -35.75
N ARG A 240 -8.13 17.31 -35.93
CA ARG A 240 -7.45 18.26 -36.82
C ARG A 240 -7.55 17.88 -38.30
N THR A 241 -7.77 16.61 -38.62
CA THR A 241 -7.96 16.15 -40.00
C THR A 241 -9.36 16.37 -40.56
N GLU A 242 -10.39 16.56 -39.72
CA GLU A 242 -11.76 16.82 -40.19
C GLU A 242 -12.10 18.31 -40.40
N ALA A 243 -11.26 19.24 -39.94
CA ALA A 243 -11.46 20.69 -40.14
C ALA A 243 -11.08 21.22 -41.54
N GLY A 244 -10.78 20.32 -42.51
CA GLY A 244 -10.18 20.66 -43.81
C GLY A 244 -11.09 20.65 -45.04
N ARG A 245 -12.43 20.54 -44.92
CA ARG A 245 -13.34 20.61 -46.09
C ARG A 245 -14.47 21.62 -45.88
N ARG A 246 -14.21 22.90 -46.22
CA ARG A 246 -15.26 23.89 -46.46
C ARG A 246 -15.83 23.72 -47.88
N PRO A 247 -17.15 23.63 -48.09
CA PRO A 247 -17.72 23.68 -49.44
C PRO A 247 -17.74 25.12 -49.97
N ARG A 248 -17.26 25.33 -51.21
CA ARG A 248 -17.33 26.60 -51.94
C ARG A 248 -18.80 26.99 -52.20
N LYS A 249 -19.25 28.11 -51.64
CA LYS A 249 -20.54 28.74 -52.00
C LYS A 249 -20.47 29.36 -53.40
N ARG A 250 -21.45 29.04 -54.24
CA ARG A 250 -21.71 29.63 -55.56
C ARG A 250 -22.53 30.91 -55.36
N ASN A 251 -22.07 32.03 -55.93
CA ASN A 251 -22.84 33.28 -56.01
C ASN A 251 -23.90 33.18 -57.11
N SER A 252 -25.14 33.57 -56.80
CA SER A 252 -26.16 33.91 -57.79
C SER A 252 -26.71 35.30 -57.47
N SER A 253 -26.61 36.18 -58.45
CA SER A 253 -27.09 37.57 -58.50
C SER A 253 -28.61 37.67 -58.38
N CYS A 254 -29.11 38.68 -57.66
CA CYS A 254 -30.48 39.19 -57.79
C CYS A 254 -30.67 39.98 -59.08
N CYS A 255 -31.93 40.05 -59.54
CA CYS A 255 -32.51 41.21 -60.21
C CYS A 255 -33.21 42.08 -59.17
#